data_AF-A0A960EDT6-F1
#
_entry.id   AF-A0A960EDT6-F1
#
_cell.length_a   1.000
_cell.length_b   1.000
_cell.length_c   1.000
_cell.angle_alpha   90.00
_cell.angle_beta   90.00
_cell.angle_gamma   90.00
#
_symmetry.space_group_name_H-M   'P 1'
#
loop_
_entity.id
_entity.type
_entity.pdbx_description
1 polymer ?
#
loop_
_entity_poly.entity_id
_entity_poly.type
_entity_poly.pdbx_seq_one_letter_code
_entity_poly.pdbx_strand_id
1 'polypeptide(L)'
;VMLNEVEDRARQQGWRVISETATEGLVRRLVREHLPALLSEIDPDGAMTKVTGVSAPMGLGSATWETTEAHEVVPALRTQLTAACDLLAADGTGLLLTLDEIHHQVVPELREVATVLQHLVREEREMTFVGAGLPSSVSAVLND
;
A
#
# COMPACT_ATOMS: atom_id res chain seq x y z
N VAL A 1 14.18 9.47 -16.18
CA VAL A 1 13.30 10.67 -16.12
C VAL A 1 13.32 11.22 -14.70
N MET A 2 12.85 12.45 -14.44
CA MET A 2 12.90 13.05 -13.08
C MET A 2 12.23 12.18 -12.01
N LEU A 3 11.16 11.46 -12.35
CA LEU A 3 10.47 10.55 -11.43
C LEU A 3 11.42 9.44 -10.93
N ASN A 4 12.14 8.78 -11.85
CA ASN A 4 13.12 7.74 -11.52
C ASN A 4 14.24 8.27 -10.60
N GLU A 5 14.72 9.50 -10.80
CA GLU A 5 15.75 10.08 -9.94
C GLU A 5 15.25 10.24 -8.49
N VAL A 6 13.97 10.63 -8.32
CA VAL A 6 13.35 10.72 -6.99
C VAL A 6 13.21 9.33 -6.37
N GLU A 7 12.76 8.34 -7.14
CA GLU A 7 12.66 6.96 -6.66
C GLU A 7 14.02 6.40 -6.23
N ASP A 8 15.06 6.57 -7.05
CA ASP A 8 16.40 6.08 -6.77
C ASP A 8 16.99 6.75 -5.54
N ARG A 9 16.76 8.06 -5.39
CA ARG A 9 17.18 8.79 -4.19
C ARG A 9 16.45 8.31 -2.94
N ALA A 10 15.16 7.98 -3.02
CA ALA A 10 14.39 7.43 -1.91
C ALA A 10 14.90 6.05 -1.51
N ARG A 11 15.12 5.15 -2.48
CA ARG A 11 15.72 3.81 -2.23
C ARG A 11 17.08 3.91 -1.55
N GLN A 12 17.94 4.83 -1.99
CA GLN A 12 19.24 5.09 -1.35
C GLN A 12 19.13 5.56 0.11
N GLN A 13 17.99 6.13 0.51
CA GLN A 13 17.72 6.51 1.90
C GLN A 13 16.98 5.42 2.70
N GLY A 14 16.83 4.22 2.14
CA GLY A 14 16.15 3.10 2.77
C GLY A 14 14.63 3.09 2.62
N TRP A 15 14.05 4.10 1.95
CA TRP A 15 12.60 4.13 1.69
C TRP A 15 12.20 3.01 0.74
N ARG A 16 11.02 2.44 0.97
CA ARG A 16 10.39 1.54 0.01
C ARG A 16 9.63 2.36 -1.01
N VAL A 17 9.68 1.90 -2.26
CA VAL A 17 9.09 2.62 -3.39
C VAL A 17 8.11 1.70 -4.11
N ILE A 18 6.86 2.13 -4.22
CA ILE A 18 5.88 1.57 -5.15
C ILE A 18 5.82 2.51 -6.35
N SER A 19 6.13 1.99 -7.54
CA SER A 19 6.10 2.73 -8.80
C SER A 19 5.08 2.09 -9.73
N GLU A 20 4.17 2.91 -10.27
CA GLU A 20 3.05 2.44 -11.07
C GLU A 20 2.65 3.47 -12.13
N THR A 21 2.07 3.00 -13.23
CA THR A 21 1.47 3.86 -14.26
C THR A 21 -0.01 4.11 -13.93
N ALA A 22 -0.45 5.36 -14.02
CA ALA A 22 -1.78 5.82 -13.63
C ALA A 22 -2.87 5.45 -14.67
N THR A 23 -3.04 4.15 -14.90
CA THR A 23 -4.06 3.56 -15.77
C THR A 23 -5.18 2.90 -14.97
N GLU A 24 -6.30 2.60 -15.62
CA GLU A 24 -7.48 1.96 -15.02
C GLU A 24 -7.10 0.69 -14.21
N GLY A 25 -7.73 0.55 -13.04
CA GLY A 25 -7.45 -0.53 -12.10
C GLY A 25 -6.20 -0.29 -11.24
N LEU A 26 -5.73 0.96 -11.15
CA LEU A 26 -4.65 1.40 -10.28
C LEU A 26 -4.85 0.91 -8.85
N VAL A 27 -6.01 1.19 -8.24
CA VAL A 27 -6.26 0.81 -6.84
C VAL A 27 -6.24 -0.71 -6.67
N ARG A 28 -6.79 -1.44 -7.66
CA ARG A 28 -6.78 -2.91 -7.66
C ARG A 28 -5.36 -3.45 -7.65
N ARG A 29 -4.46 -2.93 -8.50
CA ARG A 29 -3.05 -3.36 -8.57
C ARG A 29 -2.32 -3.03 -7.27
N LEU A 30 -2.53 -1.84 -6.72
CA LEU A 30 -1.95 -1.48 -5.42
C LEU A 30 -2.37 -2.49 -4.32
N VAL A 31 -3.66 -2.79 -4.24
CA VAL A 31 -4.24 -3.64 -3.18
C VAL A 31 -3.95 -5.13 -3.35
N ARG A 32 -3.88 -5.62 -4.59
CA ARG A 32 -3.79 -7.06 -4.87
C ARG A 32 -2.40 -7.53 -5.28
N GLU A 33 -1.51 -6.61 -5.64
CA GLU A 33 -0.19 -6.96 -6.18
C GLU A 33 0.91 -6.25 -5.37
N HIS A 34 0.98 -4.92 -5.43
CA HIS A 34 2.12 -4.16 -4.86
C HIS A 34 2.20 -4.22 -3.33
N LEU A 35 1.10 -3.95 -2.64
CA LEU A 35 1.11 -3.90 -1.18
C LEU A 35 1.25 -5.28 -0.53
N PRO A 36 0.57 -6.34 -1.01
CA PRO A 36 0.83 -7.69 -0.50
C PRO A 36 2.28 -8.12 -0.70
N ALA A 37 2.88 -7.83 -1.86
CA ALA A 37 4.28 -8.14 -2.13
C ALA A 37 5.21 -7.38 -1.16
N LEU A 38 5.03 -6.07 -1.03
CA LEU A 38 5.80 -5.24 -0.10
C LEU A 38 5.70 -5.74 1.35
N LEU A 39 4.47 -6.00 1.83
CA LEU A 39 4.24 -6.49 3.19
C LEU A 39 4.92 -7.84 3.42
N SER A 40 4.88 -8.75 2.44
CA SER A 40 5.56 -10.05 2.55
C SER A 40 7.09 -9.92 2.59
N GLU A 41 7.65 -8.89 1.96
CA GLU A 41 9.09 -8.63 1.96
C GLU A 41 9.58 -8.00 3.27
N ILE A 42 8.81 -7.06 3.84
CA ILE A 42 9.22 -6.31 5.04
C ILE A 42 8.77 -6.98 6.35
N ASP A 43 7.77 -7.86 6.29
CA ASP A 43 7.29 -8.65 7.43
C ASP A 43 7.02 -10.12 7.01
N PRO A 44 8.09 -10.92 6.78
CA PRO A 44 7.96 -12.31 6.33
C PRO A 44 7.23 -13.21 7.33
N ASP A 45 7.33 -12.90 8.63
CA ASP A 45 6.74 -13.67 9.72
C ASP A 45 5.29 -13.24 10.02
N GLY A 46 4.90 -12.01 9.64
CA GLY A 46 3.56 -11.45 9.86
C GLY A 46 2.43 -12.18 9.16
N ALA A 47 2.72 -12.90 8.07
CA ALA A 47 1.75 -13.77 7.39
C ALA A 47 1.19 -14.87 8.30
N MET A 48 1.94 -15.31 9.33
CA MET A 48 1.48 -16.33 10.29
C MET A 48 0.50 -15.79 11.35
N THR A 49 0.48 -14.47 11.61
CA THR A 49 -0.34 -13.90 12.70
C THR A 49 -1.82 -13.75 12.33
N LYS A 50 -2.17 -13.80 11.04
CA LYS A 50 -3.57 -13.72 10.59
C LYS A 50 -4.35 -15.05 10.74
N VAL A 51 -3.67 -16.15 11.08
CA VAL A 51 -4.31 -17.44 11.39
C VAL A 51 -4.09 -17.76 12.87
N THR A 52 -4.83 -17.10 13.75
CA THR A 52 -5.30 -17.67 15.03
C THR A 52 -6.15 -16.62 15.73
N GLY A 53 -7.39 -16.52 15.27
CA GLY A 53 -8.46 -16.10 16.17
C GLY A 53 -8.34 -16.93 17.44
N VAL A 54 -8.15 -16.24 18.55
CA VAL A 54 -8.17 -16.74 19.92
C VAL A 54 -9.23 -17.85 20.07
N SER A 55 -8.78 -19.09 20.27
CA SER A 55 -9.56 -20.18 20.88
C SER A 55 -8.62 -21.34 21.23
N ALA A 56 -7.99 -21.24 22.40
CA ALA A 56 -7.42 -22.42 23.07
C ALA A 56 -8.09 -22.58 24.44
N PRO A 57 -9.15 -23.39 24.58
CA PRO A 57 -9.32 -24.18 25.77
C PRO A 57 -8.43 -25.41 25.64
N MET A 58 -7.44 -25.48 26.53
CA MET A 58 -6.61 -26.65 26.81
C MET A 58 -7.43 -27.95 26.87
N GLY A 59 -7.08 -28.95 26.07
CA GLY A 59 -7.50 -30.34 26.33
C GLY A 59 -7.54 -31.27 25.12
N LEU A 60 -6.48 -32.08 24.98
CA LEU A 60 -6.47 -33.46 24.45
C LEU A 60 -6.94 -33.71 23.00
N GLY A 61 -6.01 -34.20 22.17
CA GLY A 61 -6.30 -34.92 20.93
C GLY A 61 -5.81 -34.18 19.68
N SER A 62 -5.12 -34.91 18.79
CA SER A 62 -4.68 -34.42 17.49
C SER A 62 -5.86 -33.92 16.66
N ALA A 63 -6.05 -32.61 16.58
CA ALA A 63 -6.94 -31.98 15.62
C ALA A 63 -6.07 -31.35 14.54
N THR A 64 -6.21 -31.82 13.30
CA THR A 64 -5.70 -31.09 12.13
C THR A 64 -6.71 -29.97 11.89
N TRP A 65 -6.36 -28.74 12.26
CA TRP A 65 -7.22 -27.58 12.02
C TRP A 65 -7.09 -27.15 10.56
N GLU A 66 -8.03 -27.58 9.72
CA GLU A 66 -8.30 -26.92 8.43
C GLU A 66 -9.11 -25.65 8.71
N THR A 67 -8.43 -24.53 8.92
CA THR A 67 -9.05 -23.21 8.94
C THR A 67 -9.49 -22.87 7.52
N THR A 68 -10.71 -23.25 7.17
CA THR A 68 -11.35 -22.74 5.95
C THR A 68 -11.91 -21.35 6.28
N GLU A 69 -11.11 -20.30 6.04
CA GLU A 69 -11.54 -18.91 6.12
C GLU A 69 -12.70 -18.69 5.11
N ALA A 70 -13.95 -18.75 5.60
CA ALA A 70 -15.14 -18.71 4.75
C ALA A 70 -15.37 -17.38 4.01
N HIS A 71 -14.58 -16.34 4.31
CA HIS A 71 -14.60 -15.05 3.64
C HIS A 71 -13.16 -14.54 3.50
N GLU A 72 -12.54 -14.77 2.35
CA GLU A 72 -11.23 -14.18 2.06
C GLU A 72 -11.39 -12.66 1.91
N VAL A 73 -11.19 -11.91 2.99
CA VAL A 73 -11.30 -10.45 3.00
C VAL A 73 -10.00 -9.87 2.45
N VAL A 74 -10.03 -9.40 1.20
CA VAL A 74 -8.96 -8.57 0.64
C VAL A 74 -8.91 -7.26 1.44
N PRO A 75 -7.82 -6.96 2.17
CA PRO A 75 -7.76 -5.75 2.99
C PRO A 75 -7.81 -4.51 2.10
N ALA A 76 -8.53 -3.48 2.54
CA ALA A 76 -8.65 -2.21 1.82
C ALA A 76 -7.29 -1.50 1.67
N LEU A 77 -7.19 -0.60 0.69
CA LEU A 77 -5.98 0.18 0.41
C LEU A 77 -5.41 0.87 1.66
N ARG A 78 -6.29 1.54 2.44
CA ARG A 78 -5.88 2.20 3.69
C ARG A 78 -5.28 1.22 4.69
N THR A 79 -5.92 0.07 4.92
CA THR A 79 -5.43 -0.92 5.89
C THR A 79 -4.03 -1.41 5.54
N GLN A 80 -3.77 -1.71 4.26
CA GLN A 80 -2.47 -2.19 3.83
C GLN A 80 -1.40 -1.11 3.86
N LEU A 81 -1.73 0.12 3.43
CA LEU A 81 -0.79 1.25 3.51
C LEU A 81 -0.46 1.62 4.95
N THR A 82 -1.43 1.61 5.87
CA THR A 82 -1.18 1.82 7.30
C THR A 82 -0.22 0.77 7.84
N ALA A 83 -0.48 -0.52 7.58
CA ALA A 83 0.40 -1.60 8.01
C ALA A 83 1.82 -1.46 7.45
N ALA A 84 1.96 -1.14 6.16
CA ALA A 84 3.27 -0.94 5.54
C ALA A 84 4.02 0.24 6.18
N CYS A 85 3.34 1.37 6.42
CA CYS A 85 3.95 2.52 7.08
C CYS A 85 4.35 2.23 8.53
N ASP A 86 3.52 1.51 9.30
CA ASP A 86 3.80 1.14 10.68
C ASP A 86 5.05 0.25 10.78
N LEU A 87 5.19 -0.72 9.87
CA LEU A 87 6.35 -1.60 9.79
C LEU A 87 7.62 -0.84 9.41
N LEU A 88 7.55 0.01 8.38
CA LEU A 88 8.71 0.80 7.91
C LEU A 88 9.17 1.85 8.93
N ALA A 89 8.24 2.40 9.71
CA ALA A 89 8.53 3.36 10.77
C ALA A 89 9.37 2.74 11.89
N ALA A 90 9.24 1.43 12.15
CA ALA A 90 10.07 0.72 13.13
C ALA A 90 11.56 0.75 12.76
N ASP A 91 11.87 0.83 11.46
CA ASP A 91 13.24 0.96 10.93
C ASP A 91 13.65 2.41 10.65
N GLY A 92 12.81 3.40 11.01
CA GLY A 92 13.07 4.82 10.77
C GLY A 92 13.00 5.21 9.29
N THR A 93 12.22 4.48 8.48
CA THR A 93 12.04 4.71 7.04
C THR A 93 10.57 4.95 6.70
N GLY A 94 10.26 5.14 5.40
CA GLY A 94 8.91 5.40 4.92
C GLY A 94 8.60 4.79 3.56
N LEU A 95 7.38 5.03 3.09
CA LEU A 95 6.87 4.56 1.81
C LEU A 95 6.71 5.72 0.82
N LEU A 96 7.32 5.59 -0.35
CA LEU A 96 7.11 6.47 -1.49
C LEU A 96 6.19 5.78 -2.51
N LEU A 97 5.04 6.40 -2.80
CA LEU A 97 4.20 6.02 -3.94
C LEU A 97 4.46 6.98 -5.10
N THR A 98 4.84 6.43 -6.24
CA THR A 98 5.03 7.18 -7.48
C THR A 98 4.05 6.75 -8.54
N LEU A 99 3.43 7.72 -9.22
CA LEU A 99 2.51 7.48 -10.34
C LEU A 99 2.97 8.23 -11.58
N ASP A 100 3.27 7.50 -12.66
CA ASP A 100 3.55 8.10 -13.97
C ASP A 100 2.28 8.18 -14.84
N GLU A 101 2.32 9.02 -15.87
CA GLU A 101 1.27 9.15 -16.90
C GLU A 101 -0.13 9.51 -16.38
N ILE A 102 -0.22 10.33 -15.32
CA ILE A 102 -1.52 10.79 -14.79
C ILE A 102 -2.32 11.50 -15.89
N HIS A 103 -3.48 10.93 -16.18
CA HIS A 103 -4.46 11.42 -17.16
C HIS A 103 -5.90 11.37 -16.63
N HIS A 104 -6.81 12.13 -17.24
CA HIS A 104 -8.19 12.31 -16.76
C HIS A 104 -8.98 11.03 -16.45
N GLN A 105 -8.72 9.92 -17.16
CA GLN A 105 -9.46 8.67 -16.98
C GLN A 105 -9.24 8.01 -15.60
N VAL A 106 -8.12 8.30 -14.93
CA VAL A 106 -7.78 7.71 -13.62
C VAL A 106 -8.19 8.60 -12.45
N VAL A 107 -8.76 9.79 -12.69
CA VAL A 107 -9.13 10.77 -11.65
C VAL A 107 -9.98 10.16 -10.52
N PRO A 108 -11.01 9.32 -10.79
CA PRO A 108 -11.80 8.71 -9.71
C PRO A 108 -10.96 7.82 -8.79
N GLU A 109 -10.07 7.00 -9.35
CA GLU A 109 -9.16 6.13 -8.59
C GLU A 109 -8.08 6.95 -7.87
N LEU A 110 -7.56 8.01 -8.50
CA LEU A 110 -6.61 8.91 -7.89
C LEU A 110 -7.22 9.67 -6.71
N ARG A 111 -8.51 10.02 -6.77
CA ARG A 111 -9.25 10.61 -5.64
C ARG A 111 -9.33 9.65 -4.47
N GLU A 112 -9.54 8.36 -4.72
CA GLU A 112 -9.49 7.31 -3.68
C GLU A 112 -8.10 7.23 -3.05
N VAL A 113 -7.04 7.14 -3.86
CA VAL A 113 -5.64 7.13 -3.38
C VAL A 113 -5.35 8.39 -2.56
N ALA A 114 -5.69 9.57 -3.06
CA ALA A 114 -5.47 10.84 -2.38
C ALA A 114 -6.22 10.92 -1.03
N THR A 115 -7.46 10.43 -0.98
CA THR A 115 -8.24 10.35 0.27
C THR A 115 -7.54 9.47 1.31
N VAL A 116 -6.97 8.34 0.90
CA VAL A 116 -6.20 7.48 1.81
C VAL A 116 -4.91 8.16 2.25
N LEU A 117 -4.15 8.75 1.32
CA LEU A 117 -2.92 9.48 1.64
C LEU A 117 -3.15 10.62 2.64
N GLN A 118 -4.24 11.38 2.49
CA GLN A 118 -4.60 12.45 3.42
C GLN A 118 -4.82 11.93 4.84
N HIS A 119 -5.44 10.75 5.01
CA HIS A 119 -5.58 10.14 6.33
C HIS A 119 -4.23 9.74 6.92
N LEU A 120 -3.35 9.11 6.13
CA LEU A 120 -2.03 8.68 6.58
C LEU A 120 -1.16 9.86 7.01
N VAL A 121 -1.16 10.94 6.23
CA VAL A 121 -0.44 12.18 6.57
C VAL A 121 -1.01 12.80 7.86
N ARG A 122 -2.33 12.81 8.03
CA ARG A 122 -2.98 13.31 9.27
C ARG A 122 -2.64 12.44 10.50
N GLU A 123 -2.35 11.17 10.28
CA GLU A 123 -1.92 10.21 11.30
C GLU A 123 -0.39 10.18 11.47
N GLU A 124 0.31 11.17 10.92
CA GLU A 124 1.77 11.34 11.01
C GLU A 124 2.55 10.10 10.53
N ARG A 125 2.02 9.41 9.52
CA ARG A 125 2.70 8.28 8.89
C ARG A 125 3.70 8.75 7.84
N GLU A 126 4.86 8.09 7.82
CA GLU A 126 5.96 8.34 6.88
C GLU A 126 5.61 7.84 5.46
N MET A 127 4.74 8.59 4.79
CA MET A 127 4.34 8.34 3.41
C MET A 127 4.48 9.58 2.55
N THR A 128 5.05 9.39 1.36
CA THR A 128 5.20 10.44 0.34
C THR A 128 4.56 10.00 -0.97
N PHE A 129 4.04 10.96 -1.73
CA PHE A 129 3.46 10.74 -3.04
C PHE A 129 4.12 11.64 -4.09
N VAL A 130 4.43 11.09 -5.27
CA VAL A 130 4.90 11.85 -6.42
C VAL A 130 4.14 11.43 -7.66
N GLY A 131 3.53 12.39 -8.35
CA GLY A 131 2.79 12.16 -9.59
C GLY A 131 3.46 12.86 -10.78
N ALA A 132 3.51 12.20 -11.92
CA ALA A 132 3.89 12.76 -13.20
C ALA A 132 2.74 12.63 -14.20
N GLY A 133 2.54 13.66 -15.02
CA GLY A 133 1.48 13.69 -16.02
C GLY A 133 1.55 14.96 -16.87
N LEU A 134 0.78 14.97 -17.96
CA LEU A 134 0.69 16.17 -18.81
C LEU A 134 0.07 17.33 -18.03
N PRO A 135 0.51 18.60 -18.23
CA PRO A 135 0.01 19.74 -17.46
C PRO A 135 -1.52 19.87 -17.44
N SER A 136 -2.19 19.61 -18.57
CA SER A 136 -3.65 19.62 -18.66
C SER A 136 -4.31 18.53 -17.80
N SER A 137 -3.70 17.35 -17.73
CA SER A 137 -4.19 16.23 -16.94
C SER A 137 -3.99 16.45 -15.44
N VAL A 138 -2.82 16.95 -15.07
CA VAL A 138 -2.53 17.34 -13.67
C VAL A 138 -3.45 18.48 -13.24
N SER A 139 -3.67 19.47 -14.10
CA SER A 139 -4.62 20.56 -13.83
C SER A 139 -6.05 20.03 -13.63
N ALA A 140 -6.49 19.03 -14.39
CA ALA A 140 -7.80 18.44 -14.20
C ALA A 140 -7.93 17.76 -12.82
N VAL A 141 -6.88 17.08 -12.36
CA VAL A 141 -6.82 16.47 -11.02
C VAL A 141 -6.79 17.53 -9.91
N LEU A 142 -6.02 18.61 -10.09
CA LEU A 142 -5.86 19.65 -9.07
C LEU A 142 -7.08 20.58 -8.92
N ASN A 143 -7.93 20.65 -9.94
CA ASN A 143 -9.16 21.46 -9.93
C ASN A 143 -10.44 20.60 -9.79
N ASP A 144 -10.27 19.30 -9.51
CA ASP A 144 -11.36 18.39 -9.16
C ASP A 144 -11.82 18.62 -7.71
#